data_AF-A0A559TH72-F1
#
_entry.id   AF-A0A559TH72-F1
#
_cell.length_a   1.000
_cell.length_b   1.000
_cell.length_c   1.000
_cell.angle_alpha   90.00
_cell.angle_beta   90.00
_cell.angle_gamma   90.00
#
_symmetry.space_group_name_H-M   'P 1'
#
loop_
_entity.id
_entity.type
_entity.pdbx_description
1 polymer ?
#
loop_
_entity_poly.entity_id
_entity_poly.type
_entity_poly.pdbx_seq_one_letter_code
_entity_poly.pdbx_strand_id
1 'polypeptide(L)'
;MKRRLIPIVRQLVQKVVIGKTAGHRPATLQVHGMIASILASMDVLDLMTKRYLAEVQNDFEEKLAAGELATETKRKELLNR
;
A
#
# COMPACT_ATOMS: atom_id res chain seq x y z
N MET A 1 1.69 -0.99 9.79
CA MET A 1 2.55 0.22 9.81
C MET A 1 2.38 1.11 8.56
N LYS A 2 2.35 0.56 7.32
CA LYS A 2 2.24 1.33 6.06
C LYS A 2 1.01 2.26 5.94
N ARG A 3 -0.19 1.84 6.39
CA ARG A 3 -1.42 2.68 6.34
C ARG A 3 -1.35 4.00 7.12
N ARG A 4 -0.56 4.08 8.19
CA ARG A 4 -0.43 5.32 9.00
C ARG A 4 0.47 6.38 8.34
N LEU A 5 1.31 5.97 7.39
CA LEU A 5 2.27 6.87 6.74
C LEU A 5 1.67 7.59 5.53
N ILE A 6 0.71 7.00 4.82
CA ILE A 6 0.09 7.62 3.63
C ILE A 6 -0.53 8.99 3.95
N PRO A 7 -1.33 9.17 5.02
CA PRO A 7 -1.87 10.48 5.38
C PRO A 7 -0.77 11.51 5.72
N ILE A 8 0.30 11.06 6.38
CA ILE A 8 1.43 11.91 6.78
C ILE A 8 2.22 12.36 5.56
N VAL A 9 2.53 11.43 4.63
CA VAL A 9 3.21 11.73 3.37
C VAL A 9 2.36 12.69 2.53
N ARG A 10 1.04 12.47 2.45
CA ARG A 10 0.12 13.37 1.75
C ARG A 10 0.11 14.79 2.33
N GLN A 11 0.08 14.91 3.66
CA GLN A 11 0.14 16.22 4.34
C GLN A 11 1.49 16.93 4.14
N LEU A 12 2.59 16.19 4.23
CA LEU A 12 3.94 16.72 3.97
C LEU A 12 4.06 17.22 2.53
N VAL A 13 3.56 16.44 1.58
CA VAL A 13 3.46 16.82 0.17
C VAL A 13 2.68 18.12 -0.01
N GLN A 14 1.46 18.21 0.55
CA GLN A 14 0.66 19.42 0.46
C GLN A 14 1.39 20.63 1.04
N LYS A 15 2.10 20.45 2.17
CA LYS A 15 2.89 21.51 2.79
C LYS A 15 4.08 21.94 1.95
N VAL A 16 4.73 21.05 1.21
CA VAL A 16 5.91 21.37 0.37
C VAL A 16 5.51 21.93 -0.99
N VAL A 17 4.38 21.48 -1.53
CA VAL A 17 3.76 21.97 -2.77
C VAL A 17 3.23 23.40 -2.59
N ILE A 18 2.51 23.65 -1.48
CA ILE A 18 1.87 24.94 -1.21
C ILE A 18 2.81 25.90 -0.46
N GLY A 19 3.66 25.35 0.42
CA GLY A 19 4.56 26.14 1.27
C GLY A 19 5.73 26.70 0.48
N LYS A 20 6.04 27.97 0.75
CA LYS A 20 7.24 28.61 0.21
C LYS A 20 8.49 27.86 0.68
N THR A 21 9.36 27.49 -0.25
CA THR A 21 10.67 26.88 0.06
C THR A 21 11.62 27.92 0.68
N ALA A 22 12.74 27.48 1.27
CA ALA A 22 13.75 28.40 1.80
C ALA A 22 14.15 29.42 0.71
N GLY A 23 13.93 30.71 0.98
CA GLY A 23 14.06 31.78 -0.01
C GLY A 23 12.74 32.30 -0.60
N HIS A 24 11.59 31.93 -0.03
CA HIS A 24 10.24 32.42 -0.40
C HIS A 24 9.76 32.04 -1.82
N ARG A 25 10.45 31.10 -2.49
CA ARG A 25 10.09 30.68 -3.84
C ARG A 25 9.12 29.49 -3.78
N PRO A 26 8.06 29.48 -4.59
CA PRO A 26 7.23 28.29 -4.75
C PRO A 26 8.09 27.15 -5.32
N ALA A 27 7.75 25.90 -4.98
CA ALA A 27 8.36 24.75 -5.62
C ALA A 27 8.11 24.77 -7.14
N THR A 28 9.04 24.24 -7.93
CA THR A 28 8.86 24.23 -9.40
C THR A 28 7.71 23.30 -9.80
N LEU A 29 7.09 23.55 -10.96
CA LEU A 29 6.01 22.70 -11.47
C LEU A 29 6.45 21.23 -11.65
N GLN A 30 7.74 21.00 -11.95
CA GLN A 30 8.33 19.67 -12.04
C GLN A 30 8.28 18.93 -10.69
N VAL A 31 8.58 19.62 -9.58
CA VAL A 31 8.49 19.05 -8.22
C VAL A 31 7.05 18.68 -7.89
N HIS A 32 6.08 19.50 -8.30
CA HIS A 32 4.66 19.18 -8.13
C HIS A 32 4.25 17.92 -8.90
N GLY A 33 4.69 17.79 -10.15
CA GLY A 33 4.42 16.62 -10.98
C GLY A 33 5.03 15.33 -10.42
N MET A 34 6.28 15.37 -9.94
CA MET A 34 6.94 14.22 -9.30
C MET A 34 6.20 13.78 -8.04
N ILE A 35 5.79 14.74 -7.22
CA ILE A 35 5.05 14.48 -5.99
C ILE A 35 3.67 13.86 -6.28
N ALA A 36 2.93 14.40 -7.26
CA ALA A 36 1.65 13.85 -7.67
C ALA A 36 1.81 12.40 -8.21
N SER A 37 2.86 12.13 -8.97
CA SER A 37 3.19 10.81 -9.49
C SER A 37 3.49 9.80 -8.36
N ILE A 38 4.24 10.21 -7.33
CA ILE A 38 4.51 9.37 -6.15
C ILE A 38 3.21 9.04 -5.42
N LEU A 39 2.35 10.03 -5.18
CA LEU A 39 1.07 9.81 -4.50
C LEU A 39 0.15 8.86 -5.30
N ALA A 40 0.04 9.06 -6.61
CA ALA A 40 -0.73 8.18 -7.48
C ALA A 40 -0.19 6.75 -7.45
N SER A 41 1.14 6.58 -7.50
CA SER A 41 1.79 5.27 -7.40
C SER A 41 1.51 4.59 -6.05
N MET A 42 1.52 5.35 -4.95
CA MET A 42 1.21 4.83 -3.62
C MET A 42 -0.24 4.34 -3.51
N ASP A 43 -1.21 5.07 -4.09
CA ASP A 43 -2.62 4.67 -4.06
C ASP A 43 -2.84 3.37 -4.88
N VAL A 44 -2.16 3.22 -6.03
CA VAL A 44 -2.19 1.98 -6.82
C VAL A 44 -1.60 0.81 -6.03
N LEU A 45 -0.46 1.00 -5.37
CA LEU A 45 0.16 -0.05 -4.56
C LEU A 45 -0.72 -0.47 -3.37
N ASP A 46 -1.41 0.46 -2.70
CA ASP A 46 -2.36 0.13 -1.63
C ASP A 46 -3.55 -0.68 -2.17
N LEU A 47 -4.09 -0.31 -3.34
CA LEU A 47 -5.16 -1.06 -4.00
C LEU A 47 -4.70 -2.48 -4.37
N MET A 48 -3.54 -2.63 -4.99
CA MET A 48 -2.98 -3.95 -5.35
C MET A 48 -2.76 -4.82 -4.10
N THR A 49 -2.23 -4.24 -3.02
CA THR A 49 -2.04 -4.95 -1.76
C THR A 49 -3.37 -5.45 -1.18
N LYS A 50 -4.41 -4.62 -1.20
CA LYS A 50 -5.76 -5.02 -0.74
C LYS A 50 -6.33 -6.17 -1.56
N ARG A 51 -6.19 -6.11 -2.90
CA ARG A 51 -6.65 -7.17 -3.80
C ARG A 51 -5.93 -8.48 -3.53
N TYR A 52 -4.61 -8.44 -3.44
CA TYR A 52 -3.79 -9.61 -3.13
C TYR A 52 -4.19 -10.26 -1.79
N LEU A 53 -4.38 -9.46 -0.74
CA LEU A 53 -4.81 -10.00 0.55
C LEU A 53 -6.21 -10.63 0.49
N ALA A 54 -7.13 -10.05 -0.26
CA ALA A 54 -8.46 -10.62 -0.46
C ALA A 54 -8.39 -11.95 -1.25
N GLU A 55 -7.55 -12.02 -2.28
CA GLU A 55 -7.33 -13.23 -3.06
C GLU A 55 -6.71 -14.35 -2.22
N VAL A 56 -5.69 -14.05 -1.42
CA VAL A 56 -5.09 -15.02 -0.48
C VAL A 56 -6.10 -15.50 0.54
N GLN A 57 -6.95 -14.60 1.06
CA GLN A 57 -8.00 -14.97 2.01
C GLN A 57 -9.02 -15.91 1.37
N ASN A 58 -9.46 -15.62 0.14
CA ASN A 58 -10.41 -16.45 -0.59
C ASN A 58 -9.81 -17.84 -0.90
N ASP A 59 -8.56 -17.90 -1.38
CA ASP A 59 -7.85 -19.16 -1.64
C ASP A 59 -7.69 -20.01 -0.36
N PHE A 60 -7.42 -19.36 0.77
CA PHE A 60 -7.37 -20.04 2.06
C PHE A 60 -8.74 -20.63 2.47
N GLU A 61 -9.82 -19.87 2.29
CA GLU A 61 -11.19 -20.32 2.58
C GLU A 61 -11.63 -21.47 1.68
N GLU A 62 -11.30 -21.42 0.39
CA GLU A 62 -11.56 -22.52 -0.56
C GLU A 62 -10.83 -23.79 -0.15
N LYS A 63 -9.54 -23.72 0.19
CA LYS A 63 -8.76 -24.86 0.68
C LYS A 63 -9.27 -25.41 2.01
N LEU A 64 -9.83 -24.54 2.86
CA LEU A 64 -10.44 -24.96 4.11
C LEU A 64 -11.74 -25.72 3.84
N ALA A 65 -12.61 -25.18 2.98
CA ALA A 65 -13.87 -25.81 2.58
C ALA A 65 -13.66 -27.14 1.83
N ALA A 66 -12.61 -27.23 1.01
CA ALA A 66 -12.21 -28.45 0.31
C ALA A 66 -11.62 -29.53 1.25
N GLY A 67 -11.41 -29.22 2.53
CA GLY A 67 -10.82 -30.15 3.49
C GLY A 67 -9.32 -30.37 3.30
N GLU A 68 -8.67 -29.61 2.41
CA GLU A 68 -7.22 -29.70 2.17
C GLU A 68 -6.41 -29.28 3.41
N LEU A 69 -7.00 -28.46 4.28
CA LEU A 69 -6.42 -27.98 5.55
C LEU A 69 -6.76 -28.84 6.79
N ALA A 70 -7.32 -30.05 6.59
CA ALA A 70 -7.86 -30.88 7.67
C ALA A 70 -6.80 -31.50 8.61
N THR A 71 -5.53 -31.63 8.19
CA THR A 71 -4.46 -32.20 9.02
C THR A 71 -3.44 -31.14 9.44
N GLU A 72 -2.93 -31.23 10.68
CA GLU A 72 -1.92 -30.30 11.21
C GLU A 72 -0.68 -30.18 10.32
N THR A 73 -0.30 -31.28 9.66
CA THR A 73 0.85 -31.33 8.74
C THR A 73 0.63 -30.44 7.52
N LYS A 74 -0.55 -30.52 6.87
CA LYS A 74 -0.88 -29.69 5.70
C LYS A 74 -1.06 -28.21 6.07
N ARG A 75 -1.56 -27.93 7.27
CA ARG A 75 -1.66 -26.56 7.78
C ARG A 75 -0.29 -25.92 8.03
N LYS A 76 0.70 -26.69 8.51
CA LYS A 76 2.08 -26.23 8.70
C LYS A 76 2.81 -25.98 7.38
N GLU A 77 2.57 -26.78 6.34
CA GLU A 77 3.16 -26.52 5.01
C GLU A 77 2.64 -25.23 4.37
N LEU A 78 1.36 -24.90 4.55
CA LEU A 78 0.78 -23.66 4.01
C LEU A 78 1.20 -22.40 4.76
N LEU A 79 1.46 -22.49 6.07
CA LEU A 79 1.95 -21.36 6.88
C LEU A 79 3.44 -21.04 6.66
N ASN A 80 4.20 -21.98 6.09
CA ASN A 80 5.64 -21.85 5.84
C ASN A 80 5.98 -21.49 4.37
N ARG A 81 4.96 -21.18 3.55
CA ARG A 81 5.10 -20.85 2.13
C ARG A 81 5.19 -19.34 1.92
#